data_AF-A1BYM2-F1
#
_entry.id   AF-A1BYM2-F1
#
_cell.length_a   1.000
_cell.length_b   1.000
_cell.length_c   1.000
_cell.angle_alpha   90.00
_cell.angle_beta   90.00
_cell.angle_gamma   90.00
#
_symmetry.space_group_name_H-M   'P 1'
#
loop_
_entity.id
_entity.type
_entity.pdbx_description
1 polymer ?
#
loop_
_entity_poly.entity_id
_entity_poly.type
_entity_poly.pdbx_seq_one_letter_code
_entity_poly.pdbx_strand_id
1 'polypeptide(L)'
;MPKKVLLFTDLGIDDVFAILYTFFRKDIQLVGIVADYGNVSRENAIKNINYLKYISGRKEIPVFLGASVPLTGILVQYFPEVHGKVGLGPIIPPEIPYPIYPINDIYKIINSNLDDLTIINLGRLSSLATSFILNLEAMRNVKEYICMGGAFFYPGNVTAVAEANFYADPYAANLILQHAKNLTIIPLNVTQHAIVTPEMVQQIDAFHRNTQDLAGLIIKPMLDYYYNFYSKSNPGIGGSPMHDFVTIWYLLNPDAVRLSKVPIKVIPDQGEGFGQSIADFRFVTNPGYKTHNIAFQFNYERFKRDIMETFLRKRL
;
A
#
# COMPACT_ATOMS: atom_id res chain seq x y z
N MET A 1 -11.28 -15.69 -13.27
CA MET A 1 -12.03 -14.44 -12.99
C MET A 1 -11.07 -13.43 -12.39
N PRO A 2 -11.25 -12.11 -12.61
CA PRO A 2 -10.39 -11.10 -11.99
C PRO A 2 -10.53 -11.12 -10.46
N LYS A 3 -9.44 -10.88 -9.75
CA LYS A 3 -9.44 -10.77 -8.28
C LYS A 3 -10.07 -9.45 -7.86
N LYS A 4 -11.08 -9.48 -6.99
CA LYS A 4 -11.76 -8.28 -6.52
C LYS A 4 -11.00 -7.66 -5.36
N VAL A 5 -10.70 -6.38 -5.47
CA VAL A 5 -9.88 -5.65 -4.51
C VAL A 5 -10.60 -4.40 -4.02
N LEU A 6 -10.72 -4.27 -2.70
CA LEU A 6 -11.00 -2.99 -2.05
C LEU A 6 -9.67 -2.48 -1.47
N LEU A 7 -9.21 -1.34 -1.98
CA LEU A 7 -7.90 -0.78 -1.66
C LEU A 7 -8.01 0.30 -0.58
N PHE A 8 -7.16 0.26 0.43
CA PHE A 8 -6.96 1.32 1.43
C PHE A 8 -5.56 1.90 1.23
N THR A 9 -5.42 3.22 1.17
CA THR A 9 -4.15 3.87 0.81
C THR A 9 -4.13 5.32 1.30
N ASP A 10 -2.94 5.79 1.69
CA ASP A 10 -2.67 7.15 2.17
C ASP A 10 -1.88 8.01 1.15
N LEU A 11 -1.71 7.49 -0.06
CA LEU A 11 -1.13 8.12 -1.25
C LEU A 11 0.28 8.71 -1.05
N GLY A 12 1.27 7.99 -1.55
CA GLY A 12 2.59 8.47 -1.92
C GLY A 12 2.97 7.98 -3.32
N ILE A 13 4.20 8.28 -3.74
CA ILE A 13 4.73 7.90 -5.05
C ILE A 13 4.66 6.38 -5.31
N ASP A 14 4.96 5.54 -4.33
CA ASP A 14 4.89 4.08 -4.45
C ASP A 14 3.46 3.53 -4.41
N ASP A 15 2.53 4.10 -3.61
CA ASP A 15 1.09 3.83 -3.74
C ASP A 15 0.59 4.13 -5.15
N VAL A 16 0.96 5.30 -5.70
CA VAL A 16 0.53 5.74 -7.02
C VAL A 16 1.01 4.77 -8.10
N PHE A 17 2.26 4.32 -8.00
CA PHE A 17 2.80 3.29 -8.90
C PHE A 17 1.99 1.99 -8.82
N ALA A 18 1.64 1.56 -7.60
CA ALA A 18 0.82 0.36 -7.38
C ALA A 18 -0.62 0.50 -7.91
N ILE A 19 -1.23 1.68 -7.75
CA ILE A 19 -2.57 2.00 -8.28
C ILE A 19 -2.54 2.01 -9.81
N LEU A 20 -1.56 2.67 -10.44
CA LEU A 20 -1.41 2.68 -11.89
C LEU A 20 -1.21 1.27 -12.44
N TYR A 21 -0.34 0.47 -11.83
CA TYR A 21 -0.19 -0.94 -12.19
C TYR A 21 -1.55 -1.64 -12.15
N THR A 22 -2.32 -1.47 -11.08
CA THR A 22 -3.65 -2.07 -10.95
C THR A 22 -4.61 -1.62 -12.05
N PHE A 23 -4.62 -0.33 -12.41
CA PHE A 23 -5.47 0.19 -13.49
C PHE A 23 -5.13 -0.37 -14.88
N PHE A 24 -3.89 -0.82 -15.07
CA PHE A 24 -3.39 -1.38 -16.33
C PHE A 24 -3.64 -2.90 -16.42
N ARG A 25 -4.07 -3.52 -15.32
CA ARG A 25 -4.37 -4.95 -15.22
C ARG A 25 -5.86 -5.23 -15.43
N LYS A 26 -6.15 -6.36 -16.07
CA LYS A 26 -7.53 -6.87 -16.28
C LYS A 26 -7.89 -8.02 -15.37
N ASP A 27 -6.88 -8.63 -14.75
CA ASP A 27 -6.98 -9.69 -13.77
C ASP A 27 -7.16 -9.17 -12.34
N ILE A 28 -7.19 -7.84 -12.15
CA ILE A 28 -7.62 -7.17 -10.92
C ILE A 28 -8.86 -6.33 -11.22
N GLN A 29 -9.89 -6.48 -10.39
CA GLN A 29 -11.07 -5.64 -10.38
C GLN A 29 -11.05 -4.79 -9.10
N LEU A 30 -10.68 -3.52 -9.21
CA LEU A 30 -10.82 -2.57 -8.10
C LEU A 30 -12.30 -2.23 -7.92
N VAL A 31 -12.88 -2.69 -6.82
CA VAL A 31 -14.28 -2.42 -6.46
C VAL A 31 -14.44 -1.12 -5.66
N GLY A 32 -13.34 -0.54 -5.19
CA GLY A 32 -13.32 0.74 -4.48
C GLY A 32 -11.94 1.11 -3.97
N ILE A 33 -11.77 2.38 -3.62
CA ILE A 33 -10.56 2.91 -2.98
C ILE A 33 -10.97 3.73 -1.74
N VAL A 34 -10.47 3.38 -0.57
CA VAL A 34 -10.57 4.17 0.66
C VAL A 34 -9.32 5.04 0.77
N ALA A 35 -9.53 6.36 0.77
CA ALA A 35 -8.46 7.34 0.84
C ALA A 35 -8.22 7.75 2.29
N ASP A 36 -7.02 7.49 2.80
CA ASP A 36 -6.58 7.78 4.16
C ASP A 36 -5.61 8.96 4.24
N TYR A 37 -5.33 9.40 5.47
CA TYR A 37 -4.18 10.23 5.79
C TYR A 37 -2.92 9.37 5.92
N GLY A 38 -1.74 10.00 5.73
CA GLY A 38 -0.46 9.40 6.06
C GLY A 38 0.69 10.07 5.31
N ASN A 39 1.10 9.52 4.17
CA ASN A 39 2.10 10.15 3.30
C ASN A 39 1.71 11.58 2.88
N VAL A 40 0.40 11.79 2.67
CA VAL A 40 -0.22 13.12 2.53
C VAL A 40 -1.49 13.25 3.37
N SER A 41 -2.08 14.44 3.42
CA SER A 41 -3.41 14.59 4.00
C SER A 41 -4.45 13.82 3.19
N ARG A 42 -5.52 13.36 3.84
CA ARG A 42 -6.62 12.65 3.17
C ARG A 42 -7.18 13.44 1.98
N GLU A 43 -7.28 14.76 2.10
CA GLU A 43 -7.79 15.63 1.04
C GLU A 43 -6.88 15.60 -0.21
N ASN A 44 -5.55 15.60 -0.02
CA ASN A 44 -4.60 15.44 -1.12
C ASN A 44 -4.66 14.02 -1.68
N ALA A 45 -4.80 12.99 -0.83
CA ALA A 45 -4.97 11.61 -1.29
C ALA A 45 -6.18 11.46 -2.21
N ILE A 46 -7.34 12.00 -1.82
CA ILE A 46 -8.56 12.01 -2.64
C ILE A 46 -8.33 12.73 -3.97
N LYS A 47 -7.73 13.92 -3.94
CA LYS A 47 -7.43 14.70 -5.15
C LYS A 47 -6.55 13.89 -6.11
N ASN A 48 -5.51 13.24 -5.60
CA ASN A 48 -4.61 12.42 -6.39
C ASN A 48 -5.32 11.20 -6.95
N ILE A 49 -6.10 10.45 -6.15
CA ILE A 49 -6.86 9.29 -6.63
C ILE A 49 -7.79 9.70 -7.78
N ASN A 50 -8.53 10.80 -7.63
CA ASN A 50 -9.42 11.29 -8.69
C ASN A 50 -8.66 11.70 -9.96
N TYR A 51 -7.49 12.32 -9.81
CA TYR A 51 -6.62 12.62 -10.94
C TYR A 51 -6.12 11.36 -11.65
N LEU A 52 -5.65 10.35 -10.89
CA LEU A 52 -5.20 9.07 -11.45
C LEU A 52 -6.33 8.35 -12.19
N LYS A 53 -7.54 8.33 -11.60
CA LYS A 53 -8.74 7.79 -12.27
C LYS A 53 -9.04 8.52 -13.58
N TYR A 54 -8.96 9.84 -13.59
CA TYR A 54 -9.22 10.65 -14.79
C TYR A 54 -8.25 10.34 -15.92
N ILE A 55 -6.94 10.43 -15.67
CA ILE A 55 -5.92 10.16 -16.70
C ILE A 55 -5.89 8.68 -17.11
N SER A 56 -6.35 7.80 -16.24
CA SER A 56 -6.44 6.35 -16.49
C SER A 56 -7.77 5.92 -17.12
N GLY A 57 -8.74 6.83 -17.29
CA GLY A 57 -10.08 6.48 -17.81
C GLY A 57 -10.90 5.58 -16.87
N ARG A 58 -10.55 5.51 -15.58
CA ARG A 58 -11.13 4.63 -14.54
C ARG A 58 -12.12 5.38 -13.63
N LYS A 59 -12.99 6.20 -14.21
CA LYS A 59 -13.89 7.09 -13.44
C LYS A 59 -14.93 6.33 -12.61
N GLU A 60 -15.24 5.09 -12.98
CA GLU A 60 -16.24 4.21 -12.38
C GLU A 60 -15.90 3.73 -10.96
N ILE A 61 -14.61 3.73 -10.59
CA ILE A 61 -14.15 3.18 -9.30
C ILE A 61 -14.58 4.14 -8.17
N PRO A 62 -15.42 3.73 -7.21
CA PRO A 62 -15.85 4.62 -6.14
C PRO A 62 -14.69 4.93 -5.17
N VAL A 63 -14.66 6.16 -4.66
CA VAL A 63 -13.69 6.61 -3.66
C VAL A 63 -14.41 6.87 -2.35
N PHE A 64 -13.90 6.32 -1.26
CA PHE A 64 -14.48 6.43 0.08
C PHE A 64 -13.60 7.28 1.00
N LEU A 65 -14.24 8.07 1.86
CA LEU A 65 -13.55 8.85 2.89
C LEU A 65 -12.97 7.95 3.96
N GLY A 66 -11.65 7.79 4.02
CA GLY A 66 -10.96 7.20 5.16
C GLY A 66 -10.81 8.16 6.33
N ALA A 67 -9.94 7.80 7.26
CA ALA A 67 -9.57 8.58 8.41
C ALA A 67 -8.77 9.82 7.97
N SER A 68 -8.91 10.89 8.73
CA SER A 68 -8.10 12.10 8.57
C SER A 68 -6.98 12.23 9.60
N VAL A 69 -7.02 11.39 10.65
CA VAL A 69 -6.09 11.40 11.80
C VAL A 69 -5.93 9.98 12.37
N PRO A 70 -4.82 9.66 13.05
CA PRO A 70 -4.62 8.36 13.70
C PRO A 70 -5.48 8.18 14.95
N LEU A 71 -5.77 6.92 15.31
CA LEU A 71 -6.43 6.58 16.58
C LEU A 71 -5.55 6.93 17.78
N THR A 72 -4.22 6.96 17.58
CA THR A 72 -3.26 7.36 18.61
C THR A 72 -3.38 8.83 19.01
N GLY A 73 -4.01 9.67 18.17
CA GLY A 73 -4.05 11.13 18.34
C GLY A 73 -2.69 11.81 18.11
N ILE A 74 -1.64 11.07 17.72
CA ILE A 74 -0.33 11.64 17.43
C ILE A 74 -0.42 12.51 16.17
N LEU A 75 0.18 13.70 16.22
CA LEU A 75 0.22 14.59 15.06
C LEU A 75 0.96 13.94 13.90
N VAL A 76 0.33 13.94 12.73
CA VAL A 76 0.90 13.39 11.50
C VAL A 76 1.98 14.32 10.99
N GLN A 77 3.19 13.81 10.87
CA GLN A 77 4.28 14.48 10.18
C GLN A 77 4.32 14.03 8.72
N TYR A 78 4.28 14.98 7.79
CA TYR A 78 4.43 14.72 6.36
C TYR A 78 5.89 14.91 5.94
N PHE A 79 6.33 14.09 4.99
CA PHE A 79 7.71 14.11 4.45
C PHE A 79 7.67 14.49 2.97
N PRO A 80 7.42 15.78 2.62
CA PRO A 80 7.31 16.22 1.24
C PRO A 80 8.60 16.02 0.44
N GLU A 81 9.76 15.91 1.08
CA GLU A 81 11.03 15.54 0.45
C GLU A 81 11.04 14.11 -0.12
N VAL A 82 10.18 13.23 0.40
CA VAL A 82 10.02 11.86 -0.08
C VAL A 82 8.97 11.83 -1.19
N HIS A 83 7.75 12.28 -0.92
CA HIS A 83 6.61 12.09 -1.82
C HIS A 83 6.17 13.35 -2.58
N GLY A 84 6.81 14.50 -2.36
CA GLY A 84 6.37 15.80 -2.89
C GLY A 84 5.31 16.46 -2.01
N LYS A 85 5.09 17.76 -2.20
CA LYS A 85 4.15 18.58 -1.40
C LYS A 85 2.72 18.02 -1.33
N VAL A 86 2.30 17.37 -2.41
CA VAL A 86 0.96 16.78 -2.55
C VAL A 86 1.00 15.29 -2.83
N GLY A 87 2.14 14.59 -2.70
CA GLY A 87 2.21 13.13 -2.84
C GLY A 87 2.43 12.58 -4.24
N LEU A 88 2.63 13.44 -5.25
CA LEU A 88 2.92 13.06 -6.65
C LEU A 88 4.30 13.58 -7.12
N GLY A 89 5.28 13.63 -6.21
CA GLY A 89 6.61 14.17 -6.46
C GLY A 89 6.52 15.64 -6.93
N PRO A 90 7.02 15.97 -8.14
CA PRO A 90 7.00 17.34 -8.64
C PRO A 90 5.65 17.74 -9.25
N ILE A 91 4.70 16.81 -9.39
CA ILE A 91 3.45 17.02 -10.12
C ILE A 91 2.42 17.66 -9.19
N ILE A 92 1.79 18.73 -9.65
CA ILE A 92 0.62 19.32 -9.02
C ILE A 92 -0.60 19.03 -9.90
N PRO A 93 -1.48 18.09 -9.53
CA PRO A 93 -2.60 17.72 -10.37
C PRO A 93 -3.70 18.80 -10.35
N PRO A 94 -4.48 18.93 -11.44
CA PRO A 94 -5.71 19.70 -11.40
C PRO A 94 -6.72 19.04 -10.44
N GLU A 95 -7.73 19.80 -10.05
CA GLU A 95 -8.86 19.23 -9.31
C GLU A 95 -9.81 18.51 -10.25
N ILE A 96 -10.16 17.26 -9.90
CA ILE A 96 -11.12 16.44 -10.64
C ILE A 96 -12.29 16.13 -9.70
N PRO A 97 -13.48 16.73 -9.91
CA PRO A 97 -14.60 16.66 -8.97
C PRO A 97 -15.42 15.38 -9.16
N TYR A 98 -14.87 14.24 -8.78
CA TYR A 98 -15.63 12.99 -8.71
C TYR A 98 -16.32 12.81 -7.35
N PRO A 99 -17.48 12.14 -7.30
CA PRO A 99 -18.19 11.87 -6.05
C PRO A 99 -17.32 11.07 -5.07
N ILE A 100 -17.38 11.46 -3.80
CA ILE A 100 -16.74 10.76 -2.68
C ILE A 100 -17.83 10.24 -1.75
N TYR A 101 -17.69 9.00 -1.31
CA TYR A 101 -18.68 8.28 -0.52
C TYR A 101 -18.23 8.13 0.94
N PRO A 102 -19.16 8.02 1.91
CA PRO A 102 -18.80 7.74 3.30
C PRO A 102 -18.21 6.34 3.46
N ILE A 103 -17.27 6.15 4.40
CA ILE A 103 -16.63 4.84 4.61
C ILE A 103 -17.61 3.69 4.83
N ASN A 104 -18.75 3.93 5.48
CA ASN A 104 -19.75 2.88 5.74
C ASN A 104 -20.31 2.24 4.47
N ASP A 105 -20.21 2.90 3.31
CA ASP A 105 -20.65 2.32 2.05
C ASP A 105 -19.76 1.15 1.59
N ILE A 106 -18.55 0.97 2.15
CA ILE A 106 -17.73 -0.22 1.87
C ILE A 106 -18.43 -1.52 2.30
N TYR A 107 -19.32 -1.49 3.30
CA TYR A 107 -20.05 -2.70 3.72
C TYR A 107 -21.00 -3.20 2.65
N LYS A 108 -21.53 -2.31 1.79
CA LYS A 108 -22.33 -2.71 0.62
C LYS A 108 -21.46 -3.48 -0.38
N ILE A 109 -20.22 -3.04 -0.57
CA ILE A 109 -19.23 -3.73 -1.42
C ILE A 109 -18.89 -5.10 -0.81
N ILE A 110 -18.57 -5.15 0.48
CA ILE A 110 -18.21 -6.39 1.18
C ILE A 110 -19.37 -7.40 1.08
N ASN A 111 -20.59 -6.99 1.41
CA ASN A 111 -21.76 -7.87 1.38
C ASN A 111 -22.11 -8.36 -0.04
N SER A 112 -21.78 -7.59 -1.07
CA SER A 112 -21.99 -8.00 -2.47
C SER A 112 -20.89 -8.94 -2.99
N ASN A 113 -19.82 -9.16 -2.21
CA ASN A 113 -18.61 -9.88 -2.64
C ASN A 113 -18.05 -10.82 -1.55
N LEU A 114 -18.89 -11.32 -0.65
CA LEU A 114 -18.49 -11.97 0.61
C LEU A 114 -17.39 -13.03 0.43
N ASP A 115 -17.45 -13.88 -0.60
CA ASP A 115 -16.51 -15.01 -0.72
C ASP A 115 -15.27 -14.76 -1.59
N ASP A 116 -15.15 -13.59 -2.23
CA ASP A 116 -14.06 -13.34 -3.19
C ASP A 116 -13.44 -11.94 -3.12
N LEU A 117 -13.73 -11.19 -2.07
CA LEU A 117 -13.13 -9.87 -1.85
C LEU A 117 -11.81 -9.99 -1.07
N THR A 118 -10.74 -9.46 -1.65
CA THR A 118 -9.48 -9.19 -0.96
C THR A 118 -9.45 -7.71 -0.54
N ILE A 119 -9.14 -7.43 0.72
CA ILE A 119 -8.83 -6.06 1.16
C ILE A 119 -7.31 -5.89 1.18
N ILE A 120 -6.82 -4.86 0.48
CA ILE A 120 -5.41 -4.50 0.48
C ILE A 120 -5.25 -3.15 1.14
N ASN A 121 -4.33 -3.05 2.09
CA ASN A 121 -4.01 -1.80 2.78
C ASN A 121 -2.54 -1.45 2.56
N LEU A 122 -2.31 -0.34 1.88
CA LEU A 122 -0.98 0.19 1.56
C LEU A 122 -0.50 1.23 2.58
N GLY A 123 -1.43 1.94 3.21
CA GLY A 123 -1.12 3.05 4.10
C GLY A 123 -1.33 2.78 5.59
N ARG A 124 -1.63 3.84 6.33
CA ARG A 124 -1.94 3.77 7.77
C ARG A 124 -3.18 2.92 8.02
N LEU A 125 -3.18 2.19 9.14
CA LEU A 125 -4.16 1.13 9.40
C LEU A 125 -5.48 1.63 10.02
N SER A 126 -5.61 2.94 10.23
CA SER A 126 -6.67 3.56 11.02
C SER A 126 -8.08 3.36 10.44
N SER A 127 -8.28 3.55 9.13
CA SER A 127 -9.58 3.26 8.52
C SER A 127 -9.91 1.79 8.52
N LEU A 128 -8.91 0.93 8.28
CA LEU A 128 -9.12 -0.50 8.29
C LEU A 128 -9.55 -0.98 9.68
N ALA A 129 -8.84 -0.56 10.73
CA ALA A 129 -9.22 -0.84 12.12
C ALA A 129 -10.57 -0.25 12.49
N THR A 130 -10.86 0.99 12.09
CA THR A 130 -12.17 1.62 12.29
C THR A 130 -13.29 0.83 11.61
N SER A 131 -13.04 0.26 10.43
CA SER A 131 -14.01 -0.58 9.73
C SER A 131 -14.30 -1.88 10.49
N PHE A 132 -13.28 -2.49 11.11
CA PHE A 132 -13.48 -3.62 12.03
C PHE A 132 -14.29 -3.23 13.28
N ILE A 133 -14.06 -2.04 13.84
CA ILE A 133 -14.80 -1.54 15.02
C ILE A 133 -16.28 -1.32 14.67
N LEU A 134 -16.56 -0.67 13.53
CA LEU A 134 -17.90 -0.29 13.13
C LEU A 134 -18.74 -1.49 12.66
N ASN A 135 -18.15 -2.49 12.00
CA ASN A 135 -18.85 -3.71 11.60
C ASN A 135 -17.92 -4.93 11.54
N LEU A 136 -17.64 -5.50 12.70
CA LEU A 136 -16.75 -6.65 12.87
C LEU A 136 -17.21 -7.88 12.07
N GLU A 137 -18.52 -8.11 11.97
CA GLU A 137 -19.08 -9.27 11.28
C GLU A 137 -18.82 -9.19 9.77
N ALA A 138 -19.12 -8.04 9.14
CA ALA A 138 -18.87 -7.85 7.71
C ALA A 138 -17.38 -8.00 7.39
N MET A 139 -16.50 -7.39 8.19
CA MET A 139 -15.06 -7.51 7.98
C MET A 139 -14.60 -8.97 8.13
N ARG A 140 -15.10 -9.73 9.12
CA ARG A 140 -14.76 -11.15 9.28
C ARG A 140 -15.17 -12.06 8.12
N ASN A 141 -16.02 -11.59 7.21
CA ASN A 141 -16.42 -12.33 6.02
C ASN A 141 -15.50 -12.07 4.82
N VAL A 142 -14.65 -11.05 4.85
CA VAL A 142 -13.66 -10.80 3.81
C VAL A 142 -12.71 -12.00 3.69
N LYS A 143 -12.44 -12.44 2.46
CA LYS A 143 -11.67 -13.65 2.15
C LYS A 143 -10.24 -13.60 2.70
N GLU A 144 -9.55 -12.49 2.46
CA GLU A 144 -8.19 -12.28 2.93
C GLU A 144 -7.84 -10.79 3.02
N TYR A 145 -6.81 -10.51 3.82
CA TYR A 145 -6.25 -9.18 4.02
C TYR A 145 -4.77 -9.19 3.66
N ILE A 146 -4.32 -8.18 2.94
CA ILE A 146 -2.92 -8.00 2.60
C ILE A 146 -2.50 -6.59 3.00
N CYS A 147 -1.56 -6.47 3.93
CA CYS A 147 -1.12 -5.18 4.46
C CYS A 147 0.36 -4.95 4.16
N MET A 148 0.69 -3.79 3.59
CA MET A 148 2.06 -3.27 3.66
C MET A 148 2.29 -2.75 5.08
N GLY A 149 3.36 -3.19 5.73
CA GLY A 149 3.81 -2.57 6.97
C GLY A 149 4.62 -3.49 7.88
N GLY A 150 5.20 -2.89 8.90
CA GLY A 150 6.09 -3.57 9.84
C GLY A 150 7.49 -3.84 9.31
N ALA A 151 8.38 -4.20 10.22
CA ALA A 151 9.75 -4.62 9.97
C ALA A 151 10.10 -5.79 10.91
N PHE A 152 10.43 -6.96 10.36
CA PHE A 152 10.76 -8.15 11.14
C PHE A 152 12.22 -8.51 10.96
N PHE A 153 12.98 -8.55 12.06
CA PHE A 153 14.44 -8.73 12.05
C PHE A 153 15.18 -7.74 11.14
N TYR A 154 14.65 -6.53 11.05
CA TYR A 154 15.14 -5.51 10.14
C TYR A 154 14.90 -4.12 10.74
N PRO A 155 15.76 -3.12 10.50
CA PRO A 155 15.56 -1.77 11.02
C PRO A 155 14.25 -1.15 10.52
N GLY A 156 13.67 -0.30 11.35
CA GLY A 156 12.57 0.57 10.94
C GLY A 156 13.01 1.68 9.99
N ASN A 157 12.02 2.41 9.45
CA ASN A 157 12.25 3.60 8.62
C ASN A 157 11.74 4.91 9.27
N VAL A 158 11.05 4.82 10.42
CA VAL A 158 10.68 5.99 11.23
C VAL A 158 11.48 6.03 12.53
N THR A 159 11.59 4.90 13.21
CA THR A 159 12.52 4.72 14.33
C THR A 159 13.48 3.58 14.00
N ALA A 160 14.46 3.32 14.86
CA ALA A 160 15.36 2.18 14.68
C ALA A 160 14.61 0.83 14.56
N VAL A 161 13.39 0.72 15.08
CA VAL A 161 12.64 -0.55 15.19
C VAL A 161 11.25 -0.53 14.56
N ALA A 162 10.75 0.64 14.14
CA ALA A 162 9.38 0.77 13.65
C ALA A 162 9.30 1.27 12.20
N GLU A 163 8.46 0.58 11.44
CA GLU A 163 8.04 0.96 10.11
C GLU A 163 6.90 1.99 10.18
N ALA A 164 6.85 2.92 9.24
CA ALA A 164 5.93 4.05 9.20
C ALA A 164 4.44 3.70 9.45
N ASN A 165 3.85 2.79 8.67
CA ASN A 165 2.44 2.43 8.76
C ASN A 165 2.08 1.84 10.13
N PHE A 166 2.94 0.97 10.68
CA PHE A 166 2.73 0.38 12.00
C PHE A 166 3.03 1.36 13.14
N TYR A 167 4.00 2.26 12.95
CA TYR A 167 4.35 3.31 13.92
C TYR A 167 3.25 4.35 14.09
N ALA A 168 2.59 4.74 13.00
CA ALA A 168 1.55 5.76 13.06
C ALA A 168 0.34 5.32 13.91
N ASP A 169 0.00 4.03 13.85
CA ASP A 169 -1.12 3.49 14.62
C ASP A 169 -0.90 2.02 15.04
N PRO A 170 -0.08 1.77 16.08
CA PRO A 170 0.11 0.42 16.60
C PRO A 170 -1.15 -0.13 17.27
N TYR A 171 -2.10 0.72 17.71
CA TYR A 171 -3.39 0.26 18.22
C TYR A 171 -4.22 -0.37 17.10
N ALA A 172 -4.32 0.32 15.96
CA ALA A 172 -4.95 -0.20 14.76
C ALA A 172 -4.31 -1.50 14.27
N ALA A 173 -2.97 -1.55 14.24
CA ALA A 173 -2.24 -2.76 13.86
C ALA A 173 -2.61 -3.96 14.75
N ASN A 174 -2.61 -3.78 16.07
CA ASN A 174 -3.00 -4.84 17.00
C ASN A 174 -4.46 -5.28 16.85
N LEU A 175 -5.37 -4.35 16.59
CA LEU A 175 -6.79 -4.64 16.37
C LEU A 175 -6.97 -5.53 15.12
N ILE A 176 -6.28 -5.20 14.04
CA ILE A 176 -6.30 -5.98 12.79
C ILE A 176 -5.68 -7.35 13.01
N LEU A 177 -4.51 -7.44 13.67
CA LEU A 177 -3.89 -8.72 14.03
C LEU A 177 -4.84 -9.60 14.87
N GLN A 178 -5.69 -9.01 15.69
CA GLN A 178 -6.61 -9.78 16.54
C GLN A 178 -7.85 -10.29 15.78
N HIS A 179 -8.29 -9.59 14.74
CA HIS A 179 -9.62 -9.79 14.14
C HIS A 179 -9.63 -10.17 12.66
N ALA A 180 -8.60 -9.82 11.90
CA ALA A 180 -8.49 -10.18 10.49
C ALA A 180 -8.27 -11.69 10.34
N LYS A 181 -9.03 -12.31 9.44
CA LYS A 181 -8.79 -13.69 8.99
C LYS A 181 -7.84 -13.66 7.80
N ASN A 182 -6.96 -14.66 7.68
CA ASN A 182 -6.06 -14.79 6.53
C ASN A 182 -5.26 -13.50 6.22
N LEU A 183 -4.68 -12.89 7.25
CA LEU A 183 -3.86 -11.70 7.09
C LEU A 183 -2.45 -12.08 6.62
N THR A 184 -2.00 -11.39 5.58
CA THR A 184 -0.62 -11.42 5.09
C THR A 184 0.00 -10.04 5.22
N ILE A 185 1.16 -9.99 5.87
CA ILE A 185 1.93 -8.76 6.06
C ILE A 185 3.11 -8.77 5.09
N ILE A 186 3.29 -7.66 4.39
CA ILE A 186 4.36 -7.40 3.43
C ILE A 186 5.27 -6.31 4.03
N PRO A 187 6.33 -6.70 4.77
CA PRO A 187 7.11 -5.78 5.60
C PRO A 187 8.34 -5.17 4.89
N LEU A 188 9.01 -4.22 5.57
CA LEU A 188 10.25 -3.60 5.10
C LEU A 188 11.33 -4.60 4.69
N ASN A 189 11.54 -5.65 5.51
CA ASN A 189 12.54 -6.68 5.26
C ASN A 189 12.41 -7.39 3.90
N VAL A 190 11.28 -7.22 3.21
CA VAL A 190 11.06 -7.66 1.82
C VAL A 190 11.03 -6.45 0.87
N THR A 191 10.22 -5.45 1.19
CA THR A 191 9.87 -4.37 0.27
C THR A 191 11.03 -3.45 -0.07
N GLN A 192 12.01 -3.29 0.82
CA GLN A 192 13.22 -2.52 0.53
C GLN A 192 14.06 -3.08 -0.62
N HIS A 193 13.88 -4.36 -0.96
CA HIS A 193 14.57 -5.01 -2.06
C HIS A 193 13.76 -4.94 -3.37
N ALA A 194 12.54 -4.40 -3.34
CA ALA A 194 11.65 -4.23 -4.48
C ALA A 194 12.01 -2.98 -5.29
N ILE A 195 13.19 -3.00 -5.88
CA ILE A 195 13.78 -1.85 -6.55
C ILE A 195 13.21 -1.70 -7.97
N VAL A 196 12.75 -0.50 -8.31
CA VAL A 196 12.55 -0.07 -9.70
C VAL A 196 13.74 0.80 -10.11
N THR A 197 14.47 0.34 -11.13
CA THR A 197 15.72 0.99 -11.54
C THR A 197 15.48 2.19 -12.46
N PRO A 198 16.41 3.16 -12.53
CA PRO A 198 16.32 4.26 -13.49
C PRO A 198 16.21 3.79 -14.95
N GLU A 199 16.80 2.65 -15.29
CA GLU A 199 16.69 2.06 -16.64
C GLU A 199 15.26 1.62 -16.95
N MET A 200 14.60 0.92 -16.02
CA MET A 200 13.19 0.54 -16.17
C MET A 200 12.30 1.77 -16.36
N VAL A 201 12.53 2.81 -15.55
CA VAL A 201 11.80 4.09 -15.65
C VAL A 201 11.99 4.74 -17.02
N GLN A 202 13.21 4.73 -17.57
CA GLN A 202 13.49 5.28 -18.91
C GLN A 202 12.76 4.51 -20.02
N GLN A 203 12.72 3.18 -19.94
CA GLN A 203 12.01 2.35 -20.92
C GLN A 203 10.50 2.60 -20.88
N ILE A 204 9.90 2.65 -19.68
CA ILE A 204 8.47 2.96 -19.47
C ILE A 204 8.13 4.33 -20.05
N ASP A 205 8.95 5.33 -19.75
CA ASP A 205 8.78 6.70 -20.21
C ASP A 205 8.92 6.86 -21.73
N ALA A 206 9.91 6.20 -22.34
CA ALA A 206 10.06 6.18 -23.79
C ALA A 206 8.83 5.58 -24.49
N PHE A 207 8.29 4.48 -23.95
CA PHE A 207 7.06 3.88 -24.46
C PHE A 207 5.86 4.84 -24.35
N HIS A 208 5.63 5.44 -23.18
CA HIS A 208 4.47 6.30 -22.96
C HIS A 208 4.55 7.66 -23.67
N ARG A 209 5.75 8.18 -23.95
CA ARG A 209 5.93 9.32 -24.87
C ARG A 209 5.51 8.96 -26.30
N ASN A 210 5.85 7.77 -26.77
CA ASN A 210 5.46 7.31 -28.10
C ASN A 210 3.94 7.04 -28.20
N THR A 211 3.32 6.50 -27.15
CA THR A 211 1.88 6.22 -27.15
C THR A 211 1.01 7.39 -26.66
N GLN A 212 1.63 8.47 -26.19
CA GLN A 212 0.95 9.64 -25.58
C GLN A 212 0.00 9.27 -24.43
N ASP A 213 0.39 8.27 -23.64
CA ASP A 213 -0.44 7.77 -22.54
C ASP A 213 -0.23 8.63 -21.29
N LEU A 214 -1.20 9.50 -20.97
CA LEU A 214 -1.14 10.40 -19.81
C LEU A 214 -0.87 9.69 -18.48
N ALA A 215 -1.44 8.50 -18.27
CA ALA A 215 -1.27 7.75 -17.02
C ALA A 215 0.16 7.21 -16.88
N GLY A 216 0.79 6.83 -17.99
CA GLY A 216 2.17 6.38 -18.00
C GLY A 216 3.19 7.52 -17.95
N LEU A 217 2.86 8.68 -18.52
CA LEU A 217 3.75 9.85 -18.57
C LEU A 217 4.07 10.44 -17.19
N ILE A 218 3.22 10.22 -16.18
CA ILE A 218 3.49 10.71 -14.82
C ILE A 218 4.52 9.84 -14.07
N ILE A 219 4.74 8.59 -14.50
CA ILE A 219 5.58 7.62 -13.76
C ILE A 219 7.01 8.14 -13.60
N LYS A 220 7.64 8.62 -14.69
CA LYS A 220 9.03 9.07 -14.63
C LYS A 220 9.24 10.28 -13.72
N PRO A 221 8.51 11.40 -13.87
CA PRO A 221 8.70 12.54 -12.97
C PRO A 221 8.53 12.19 -11.49
N MET A 222 7.60 11.29 -11.15
CA MET A 222 7.43 10.82 -9.77
C MET A 222 8.61 9.95 -9.32
N LEU A 223 9.00 8.95 -10.10
CA LEU A 223 10.07 8.03 -9.70
C LEU A 223 11.46 8.68 -9.72
N ASP A 224 11.71 9.67 -10.58
CA ASP A 224 12.95 10.46 -10.55
C ASP A 224 13.03 11.29 -9.26
N TYR A 225 11.91 11.88 -8.81
CA TYR A 225 11.84 12.62 -7.55
C TYR A 225 12.13 11.72 -6.35
N TYR A 226 11.45 10.57 -6.30
CA TYR A 226 11.61 9.58 -5.24
C TYR A 226 13.03 9.01 -5.22
N TYR A 227 13.59 8.69 -6.39
CA TYR A 227 14.97 8.20 -6.50
C TYR A 227 16.00 9.24 -6.05
N ASN A 228 15.78 10.53 -6.32
CA ASN A 228 16.66 11.59 -5.84
C ASN A 228 16.67 11.71 -4.30
N PHE A 229 15.58 11.35 -3.62
CA PHE A 229 15.59 11.23 -2.16
C PHE A 229 16.39 9.98 -1.73
N TYR A 230 16.03 8.80 -2.24
CA TYR A 230 16.64 7.53 -1.82
C TYR A 230 18.13 7.44 -2.13
N SER A 231 18.59 7.96 -3.27
CA SER A 231 20.03 7.98 -3.61
C SER A 231 20.87 8.81 -2.64
N LYS A 232 20.27 9.79 -1.95
CA LYS A 232 20.94 10.60 -0.92
C LYS A 232 20.84 9.96 0.46
N SER A 233 19.68 9.43 0.82
CA SER A 233 19.45 8.82 2.14
C SER A 233 20.03 7.41 2.27
N ASN A 234 20.21 6.70 1.15
CA ASN A 234 20.82 5.37 1.09
C ASN A 234 21.87 5.31 -0.04
N PRO A 235 23.11 5.79 0.20
CA PRO A 235 24.16 5.79 -0.80
C PRO A 235 24.40 4.39 -1.39
N GLY A 236 24.36 4.29 -2.73
CA GLY A 236 24.57 3.03 -3.44
C GLY A 236 23.29 2.24 -3.75
N ILE A 237 22.10 2.73 -3.36
CA ILE A 237 20.84 2.12 -3.79
C ILE A 237 20.70 2.18 -5.32
N GLY A 238 20.35 1.05 -5.94
CA GLY A 238 20.28 0.92 -7.41
C GLY A 238 18.99 1.45 -8.06
N GLY A 239 18.10 2.07 -7.28
CA GLY A 239 16.80 2.56 -7.73
C GLY A 239 15.88 2.88 -6.56
N SER A 240 14.59 2.94 -6.85
CA SER A 240 13.57 3.29 -5.88
C SER A 240 12.88 2.05 -5.30
N PRO A 241 12.81 1.87 -3.97
CA PRO A 241 12.07 0.77 -3.36
C PRO A 241 10.56 1.01 -3.48
N MET A 242 9.84 0.14 -4.17
CA MET A 242 8.39 0.25 -4.37
C MET A 242 7.66 -0.56 -3.31
N HIS A 243 7.47 0.03 -2.13
CA HIS A 243 7.04 -0.73 -0.98
C HIS A 243 5.62 -1.29 -1.14
N ASP A 244 4.69 -0.41 -1.48
CA ASP A 244 3.28 -0.74 -1.64
C ASP A 244 3.01 -1.62 -2.86
N PHE A 245 3.83 -1.47 -3.89
CA PHE A 245 3.67 -2.25 -5.12
C PHE A 245 3.86 -3.75 -4.88
N VAL A 246 4.78 -4.16 -3.99
CA VAL A 246 4.95 -5.60 -3.65
C VAL A 246 3.66 -6.19 -3.11
N THR A 247 2.89 -5.41 -2.36
CA THR A 247 1.63 -5.84 -1.75
C THR A 247 0.57 -6.14 -2.80
N ILE A 248 0.44 -5.28 -3.82
CA ILE A 248 -0.42 -5.53 -4.99
C ILE A 248 0.14 -6.65 -5.86
N TRP A 249 1.46 -6.70 -6.06
CA TRP A 249 2.09 -7.70 -6.91
C TRP A 249 1.97 -9.12 -6.34
N TYR A 250 2.07 -9.27 -5.01
CA TYR A 250 1.85 -10.53 -4.29
C TYR A 250 0.44 -11.09 -4.54
N LEU A 251 -0.59 -10.23 -4.63
CA LEU A 251 -1.95 -10.66 -4.96
C LEU A 251 -1.96 -11.52 -6.22
N LEU A 252 -1.19 -11.17 -7.25
CA LEU A 252 -1.16 -11.90 -8.52
C LEU A 252 -0.11 -13.01 -8.57
N ASN A 253 0.92 -12.92 -7.75
CA ASN A 253 2.07 -13.83 -7.77
C ASN A 253 2.36 -14.43 -6.38
N PRO A 254 1.40 -15.11 -5.73
CA PRO A 254 1.59 -15.63 -4.38
C PRO A 254 2.69 -16.71 -4.31
N ASP A 255 2.92 -17.46 -5.39
CA ASP A 255 3.98 -18.45 -5.53
C ASP A 255 5.39 -17.83 -5.66
N ALA A 256 5.45 -16.57 -6.05
CA ALA A 256 6.69 -15.81 -6.18
C ALA A 256 7.13 -15.13 -4.87
N VAL A 257 6.38 -15.29 -3.78
CA VAL A 257 6.67 -14.76 -2.45
C VAL A 257 6.76 -15.90 -1.44
N ARG A 258 7.82 -15.91 -0.63
CA ARG A 258 7.95 -16.86 0.48
C ARG A 258 7.39 -16.26 1.75
N LEU A 259 6.43 -16.96 2.34
CA LEU A 259 5.76 -16.57 3.57
C LEU A 259 6.23 -17.44 4.73
N SER A 260 6.25 -16.88 5.94
CA SER A 260 6.28 -17.63 7.19
C SER A 260 5.02 -17.33 7.99
N LYS A 261 4.44 -18.37 8.60
CA LYS A 261 3.23 -18.26 9.40
C LYS A 261 3.59 -18.28 10.88
N VAL A 262 3.54 -17.14 11.55
CA VAL A 262 4.07 -16.95 12.91
C VAL A 262 3.17 -16.05 13.76
N PRO A 263 3.18 -16.18 15.10
CA PRO A 263 2.49 -15.25 16.00
C PRO A 263 3.12 -13.86 15.96
N ILE A 264 2.28 -12.83 15.88
CA ILE A 264 2.72 -11.43 15.71
C ILE A 264 2.12 -10.54 16.80
N LYS A 265 2.93 -9.56 17.22
CA LYS A 265 2.52 -8.45 18.08
C LYS A 265 3.13 -7.16 17.57
N VAL A 266 2.41 -6.05 17.70
CA VAL A 266 2.99 -4.70 17.56
C VAL A 266 3.02 -4.06 18.94
N ILE A 267 4.10 -3.40 19.32
CA ILE A 267 4.21 -2.74 20.62
C ILE A 267 3.40 -1.44 20.61
N PRO A 268 2.34 -1.32 21.43
CA PRO A 268 1.51 -0.12 21.50
C PRO A 268 1.96 0.84 22.61
N ASP A 269 2.84 0.40 23.49
CA ASP A 269 3.28 1.16 24.66
C ASP A 269 4.22 2.29 24.21
N GLN A 270 3.99 3.50 24.71
CA GLN A 270 4.84 4.65 24.40
C GLN A 270 6.27 4.40 24.93
N GLY A 271 7.26 4.68 24.10
CA GLY A 271 8.68 4.44 24.38
C GLY A 271 9.45 4.09 23.10
N GLU A 272 10.70 3.65 23.24
CA GLU A 272 11.56 3.30 22.09
C GLU A 272 11.00 2.15 21.24
N GLY A 273 10.23 1.25 21.85
CA GLY A 273 9.59 0.14 21.17
C GLY A 273 8.30 0.49 20.45
N PHE A 274 7.75 1.71 20.60
CA PHE A 274 6.44 2.06 20.03
C PHE A 274 6.40 1.80 18.51
N GLY A 275 5.41 1.02 18.05
CA GLY A 275 5.29 0.63 16.65
C GLY A 275 6.16 -0.55 16.20
N GLN A 276 7.02 -1.10 17.07
CA GLN A 276 7.84 -2.26 16.73
C GLN A 276 6.98 -3.49 16.47
N SER A 277 7.18 -4.14 15.31
CA SER A 277 6.57 -5.42 14.98
C SER A 277 7.45 -6.59 15.43
N ILE A 278 6.89 -7.46 16.25
CA ILE A 278 7.54 -8.65 16.83
C ILE A 278 6.89 -9.89 16.24
N ALA A 279 7.71 -10.82 15.77
CA ALA A 279 7.28 -12.15 15.35
C ALA A 279 7.95 -13.21 16.23
N ASP A 280 7.16 -14.14 16.75
CA ASP A 280 7.62 -15.15 17.71
C ASP A 280 7.97 -16.47 17.00
N PHE A 281 9.26 -16.67 16.74
CA PHE A 281 9.80 -17.87 16.06
C PHE A 281 10.22 -18.99 17.01
N ARG A 282 9.98 -18.85 18.31
CA ARG A 282 10.36 -19.87 19.31
C ARG A 282 9.48 -21.10 19.18
N PHE A 283 9.98 -22.24 19.65
CA PHE A 283 9.22 -23.49 19.68
C PHE A 283 7.95 -23.38 20.55
N VAL A 284 8.04 -22.72 21.70
CA VAL A 284 6.89 -22.34 22.53
C VAL A 284 6.66 -20.84 22.35
N THR A 285 5.56 -20.49 21.69
CA THR A 285 5.22 -19.11 21.39
C THR A 285 4.34 -18.49 22.47
N ASN A 286 4.21 -17.16 22.47
CA ASN A 286 3.29 -16.46 23.35
C ASN A 286 1.83 -16.80 22.97
N PRO A 287 1.01 -17.37 23.88
CA PRO A 287 -0.36 -17.78 23.57
C PRO A 287 -1.31 -16.60 23.31
N GLY A 288 -0.92 -15.38 23.71
CA GLY A 288 -1.69 -14.16 23.45
C GLY A 288 -1.54 -13.60 22.03
N TYR A 289 -0.56 -14.06 21.25
CA TYR A 289 -0.30 -13.54 19.90
C TYR A 289 -1.05 -14.36 18.85
N LYS A 290 -1.64 -13.69 17.87
CA LYS A 290 -2.31 -14.36 16.74
C LYS A 290 -1.34 -14.65 15.62
N THR A 291 -1.51 -15.82 15.01
CA THR A 291 -0.65 -16.31 13.93
C THR A 291 -1.10 -15.80 12.57
N HIS A 292 -0.18 -15.15 11.85
CA HIS A 292 -0.42 -14.56 10.52
C HIS A 292 0.73 -14.86 9.58
N ASN A 293 0.54 -14.59 8.29
CA ASN A 293 1.60 -14.73 7.30
C ASN A 293 2.45 -13.46 7.25
N ILE A 294 3.76 -13.62 7.15
CA ILE A 294 4.71 -12.53 6.90
C ILE A 294 5.57 -12.92 5.70
N ALA A 295 5.72 -12.02 4.74
CA ALA A 295 6.67 -12.21 3.66
C ALA A 295 8.12 -12.06 4.15
N PHE A 296 9.01 -12.90 3.61
CA PHE A 296 10.46 -12.84 3.88
C PHE A 296 11.32 -12.69 2.63
N GLN A 297 10.84 -13.19 1.50
CA GLN A 297 11.56 -13.14 0.23
C GLN A 297 10.56 -13.06 -0.90
N PHE A 298 10.99 -12.50 -2.04
CA PHE A 298 10.23 -12.52 -3.27
C PHE A 298 11.15 -12.71 -4.48
N ASN A 299 10.59 -13.15 -5.59
CA ASN A 299 11.32 -13.31 -6.84
C ASN A 299 11.45 -11.96 -7.56
N TYR A 300 12.60 -11.31 -7.41
CA TYR A 300 12.87 -10.00 -8.00
C TYR A 300 12.85 -9.99 -9.54
N GLU A 301 13.30 -11.06 -10.19
CA GLU A 301 13.25 -11.13 -11.67
C GLU A 301 11.81 -11.22 -12.17
N ARG A 302 10.95 -11.97 -11.48
CA ARG A 302 9.51 -12.02 -11.78
C ARG A 302 8.87 -10.66 -11.56
N PHE A 303 9.20 -9.99 -10.46
CA PHE A 303 8.73 -8.65 -10.12
C PHE A 303 9.06 -7.64 -11.24
N LYS A 304 10.33 -7.55 -11.66
CA LYS A 304 10.73 -6.65 -12.74
C LYS A 304 10.00 -6.98 -14.05
N ARG A 305 9.93 -8.26 -14.41
CA ARG A 305 9.27 -8.70 -15.64
C ARG A 305 7.81 -8.27 -15.66
N ASP A 306 7.06 -8.51 -14.59
CA ASP A 306 5.64 -8.18 -14.54
C ASP A 306 5.40 -6.65 -14.60
N ILE A 307 6.29 -5.84 -14.01
CA ILE A 307 6.28 -4.37 -14.17
C ILE A 307 6.41 -4.01 -15.64
N MET A 308 7.46 -4.49 -16.31
CA MET A 308 7.74 -4.13 -17.69
C MET A 308 6.64 -4.63 -18.64
N GLU A 309 6.15 -5.86 -18.46
CA GLU A 309 5.04 -6.41 -19.24
C GLU A 309 3.74 -5.60 -19.08
N THR A 310 3.51 -5.03 -17.89
CA THR A 310 2.29 -4.27 -17.61
C THR A 310 2.39 -2.83 -18.17
N PHE A 311 3.49 -2.13 -17.92
CA PHE A 311 3.63 -0.73 -18.33
C PHE A 311 4.07 -0.55 -19.79
N LEU A 312 4.73 -1.52 -20.42
CA LEU A 312 5.08 -1.48 -21.86
C LEU A 312 3.96 -2.01 -22.77
N ARG A 313 2.71 -1.96 -22.31
CA ARG A 313 1.54 -2.38 -23.08
C ARG A 313 0.58 -1.22 -23.24
N LYS A 314 0.01 -1.08 -24.45
CA LYS A 314 -1.09 -0.12 -24.67
C LYS A 314 -2.28 -0.52 -23.80
N ARG A 315 -2.82 0.46 -23.07
CA ARG A 315 -4.08 0.28 -22.35
C ARG A 315 -5.20 0.00 -23.35
N LEU A 316 -6.11 -0.88 -22.94
CA LEU A 316 -7.33 -1.20 -23.66
C LEU A 316 -8.47 -0.32 -23.17
#